data_AF-A0A1I2BHA4-F1
#
_entry.id   AF-A0A1I2BHA4-F1
#
_cell.length_a   1.000
_cell.length_b   1.000
_cell.length_c   1.000
_cell.angle_alpha   90.00
_cell.angle_beta   90.00
_cell.angle_gamma   90.00
#
_symmetry.space_group_name_H-M   'P 1'
#
loop_
_entity.id
_entity.type
_entity.pdbx_description
1 polymer ?
#
loop_
_entity_poly.entity_id
_entity_poly.type
_entity_poly.pdbx_seq_one_letter_code
_entity_poly.pdbx_strand_id
1 'polypeptide(L)'
;MDNLSIIPRIEKGKSDLQMFISKYKPSKYKVLKNGIEVRSVPNVEEAENKARELIKEMKLRLVVVRDAEMSAYRAFEVQEV
;
A
#
# COMPACT_ATOMS: atom_id res chain seq x y z
N MET A 1 -29.79 19.83 26.47
CA MET A 1 -28.68 19.43 27.36
C MET A 1 -28.80 17.92 27.41
N ASP A 2 -28.05 17.13 26.65
CA ASP A 2 -26.60 17.24 26.41
C ASP A 2 -26.18 16.99 24.96
N ASN A 3 -25.18 17.76 24.56
CA ASN A 3 -24.38 17.63 23.35
C ASN A 3 -23.12 16.82 23.72
N LEU A 4 -22.65 15.91 22.84
CA LEU A 4 -21.34 15.22 22.78
C LEU A 4 -21.60 13.80 22.22
N SER A 5 -21.27 13.41 21.00
CA SER A 5 -20.17 13.85 20.15
C SER A 5 -20.55 13.52 18.70
N ILE A 6 -20.68 14.55 17.86
CA ILE A 6 -20.53 14.38 16.42
C ILE A 6 -19.07 13.98 16.23
N ILE A 7 -18.79 12.68 16.18
CA ILE A 7 -17.54 12.20 15.59
C ILE A 7 -17.59 12.77 14.17
N PRO A 8 -16.60 13.57 13.74
CA PRO A 8 -16.58 14.04 12.37
C PRO A 8 -16.58 12.79 11.51
N ARG A 9 -17.70 12.59 10.82
CA ARG A 9 -17.80 11.71 9.68
C ARG A 9 -16.83 12.30 8.67
N ILE A 10 -15.56 11.94 8.76
CA ILE A 10 -14.70 11.89 7.60
C ILE A 10 -15.50 11.02 6.65
N GLU A 11 -16.10 11.61 5.62
CA GLU A 11 -16.54 10.82 4.49
C GLU A 11 -15.37 9.94 4.12
N LYS A 12 -15.52 8.63 4.34
CA LYS A 12 -14.47 7.62 4.52
C LYS A 12 -13.72 7.42 3.18
N GLY A 13 -13.00 8.43 2.73
CA GLY A 13 -12.16 8.41 1.55
C GLY A 13 -11.17 7.29 1.74
N LYS A 14 -11.15 6.33 0.80
CA LYS A 14 -10.19 5.24 0.83
C LYS A 14 -8.79 5.84 1.00
N SER A 15 -8.03 5.37 1.99
CA SER A 15 -6.64 5.81 2.13
C SER A 15 -5.86 5.50 0.87
N ASP A 16 -4.74 6.20 0.64
CA ASP A 16 -3.88 5.96 -0.52
C ASP A 16 -3.49 4.47 -0.62
N LEU A 17 -3.24 3.83 0.53
CA LEU A 17 -2.97 2.39 0.62
C LEU A 17 -4.18 1.54 0.17
N GLN A 18 -5.40 1.90 0.56
CA GLN A 18 -6.61 1.20 0.10
C GLN A 18 -6.87 1.41 -1.40
N MET A 19 -6.57 2.60 -1.93
CA MET A 19 -6.63 2.87 -3.37
C MET A 19 -5.61 2.03 -4.13
N PHE A 20 -4.37 1.98 -3.63
CA PHE A 20 -3.31 1.13 -4.16
C PHE A 20 -3.74 -0.33 -4.20
N ILE A 21 -4.15 -0.92 -3.06
CA ILE A 21 -4.58 -2.33 -3.00
C ILE A 21 -5.72 -2.61 -3.98
N SER A 22 -6.69 -1.69 -4.07
CA SER A 22 -7.85 -1.84 -4.97
C SER A 22 -7.48 -1.82 -6.45
N LYS A 23 -6.39 -1.15 -6.83
CA LYS A 23 -5.96 -0.99 -8.23
C LYS A 23 -4.85 -1.96 -8.61
N TYR A 24 -3.84 -2.09 -7.76
CA TYR A 24 -2.71 -3.00 -7.91
C TYR A 24 -3.13 -4.47 -7.81
N LYS A 25 -4.14 -4.76 -6.97
CA LYS A 25 -4.70 -6.11 -6.76
C LYS A 25 -3.62 -7.18 -6.50
N PRO A 26 -2.79 -7.00 -5.44
CA PRO A 26 -1.77 -7.99 -5.12
C PRO A 26 -2.41 -9.35 -4.81
N SER A 27 -1.86 -10.43 -5.37
CA SER A 27 -2.36 -11.80 -5.17
C SER A 27 -2.18 -12.27 -3.72
N LYS A 28 -1.11 -11.82 -3.06
CA LYS A 28 -0.82 -12.10 -1.64
C LYS A 28 -0.09 -10.91 -1.02
N TYR A 29 -0.57 -10.47 0.14
CA TYR A 29 0.09 -9.43 0.91
C TYR A 29 -0.12 -9.61 2.41
N LYS A 30 0.78 -9.04 3.21
CA LYS A 30 0.65 -8.90 4.66
C LYS A 30 0.43 -7.43 4.99
N VAL A 31 -0.51 -7.14 5.89
CA VAL A 31 -0.69 -5.79 6.43
C VAL A 31 0.40 -5.51 7.47
N LEU A 32 1.03 -4.35 7.36
CA LEU A 32 2.03 -3.84 8.30
C LEU A 32 1.48 -2.60 9.02
N LYS A 33 2.23 -2.09 10.00
CA LYS A 33 1.82 -0.90 10.77
C LYS A 33 1.62 0.33 9.87
N ASN A 34 2.50 0.52 8.88
CA ASN A 34 2.53 1.70 8.01
C ASN A 34 2.36 1.36 6.52
N GLY A 35 1.81 0.18 6.18
CA GLY A 35 1.82 -0.27 4.78
C GLY A 35 1.40 -1.72 4.58
N ILE A 36 1.84 -2.28 3.46
CA ILE A 36 1.73 -3.71 3.16
C ILE A 36 3.06 -4.27 2.65
N GLU A 37 3.27 -5.56 2.89
CA GLU A 37 4.31 -6.35 2.25
C GLU A 37 3.65 -7.19 1.15
N VAL A 38 3.98 -6.94 -0.11
CA VAL A 38 3.54 -7.76 -1.24
C VAL A 38 4.47 -8.97 -1.33
N ARG A 39 3.89 -10.18 -1.35
CA ARG A 39 4.63 -11.43 -1.16
C ARG A 39 4.44 -12.39 -2.32
N SER A 40 5.35 -13.36 -2.43
CA SER A 40 5.26 -14.47 -3.39
C SER A 40 5.17 -13.99 -4.84
N VAL A 41 6.00 -12.99 -5.18
CA VAL A 41 5.98 -12.31 -6.48
C VAL A 41 6.98 -12.96 -7.45
N PRO A 42 6.55 -13.68 -8.50
CA PRO A 42 7.47 -14.44 -9.35
C PRO A 42 8.58 -13.60 -9.99
N ASN A 43 8.25 -12.38 -10.42
CA ASN A 43 9.20 -11.38 -10.95
C ASN A 43 9.10 -10.11 -10.10
N VAL A 44 9.90 -10.02 -9.03
CA VAL A 44 9.77 -8.96 -8.02
C VAL A 44 10.12 -7.59 -8.58
N GLU A 45 11.13 -7.50 -9.44
CA GLU A 45 11.59 -6.25 -10.05
C GLU A 45 10.52 -5.64 -10.97
N GLU A 46 9.91 -6.46 -11.84
CA GLU A 46 8.82 -6.02 -12.69
C GLU A 46 7.60 -5.58 -11.88
N ALA A 47 7.27 -6.30 -10.81
CA ALA A 47 6.15 -5.99 -9.94
C ALA A 47 6.36 -4.70 -9.14
N GLU A 48 7.58 -4.43 -8.68
CA GLU A 48 7.97 -3.18 -8.04
C GLU A 48 7.84 -2.00 -9.00
N ASN A 49 8.33 -2.16 -10.24
CA ASN A 49 8.21 -1.12 -11.26
C ASN A 49 6.74 -0.79 -11.53
N LYS A 50 5.89 -1.81 -11.70
CA LYS A 50 4.43 -1.64 -11.82
C LYS A 50 3.82 -0.93 -10.61
N ALA A 51 4.26 -1.25 -9.39
CA ALA A 51 3.77 -0.60 -8.18
C ALA A 51 4.18 0.88 -8.13
N ARG A 52 5.43 1.20 -8.47
CA ARG A 52 5.95 2.59 -8.55
C ARG A 52 5.22 3.40 -9.61
N GLU A 53 4.99 2.83 -10.78
CA GLU A 53 4.22 3.45 -11.87
C GLU A 53 2.79 3.77 -11.41
N LEU A 54 2.09 2.79 -10.83
CA LEU A 54 0.72 2.99 -10.36
C LEU A 54 0.63 4.09 -9.28
N ILE A 55 1.55 4.09 -8.32
CA ILE A 55 1.63 5.13 -7.28
C ILE A 55 1.81 6.51 -7.92
N LYS A 56 2.69 6.63 -8.91
CA LYS A 56 2.97 7.87 -9.64
C LYS A 56 1.75 8.34 -10.45
N GLU A 57 1.14 7.45 -11.22
CA GLU A 57 -0.04 7.75 -12.06
C GLU A 57 -1.23 8.22 -11.24
N MET A 58 -1.46 7.56 -10.10
CA MET A 58 -2.55 7.87 -9.18
C MET A 58 -2.22 9.00 -8.19
N LYS A 59 -0.97 9.51 -8.19
CA LYS A 59 -0.46 10.53 -7.26
C LYS A 59 -0.67 10.16 -5.79
N LEU A 60 -0.46 8.88 -5.47
CA LEU A 60 -0.60 8.35 -4.10
C LEU A 60 0.62 8.75 -3.26
N ARG A 61 0.40 9.06 -1.98
CA ARG A 61 1.48 9.29 -1.00
C ARG A 61 1.96 7.98 -0.41
N LEU A 62 2.54 7.15 -1.27
CA LEU A 62 3.11 5.86 -0.94
C LEU A 62 4.52 5.76 -1.52
N VAL A 63 5.35 4.89 -0.94
CA VAL A 63 6.67 4.56 -1.49
C VAL A 63 6.87 3.06 -1.49
N VAL A 64 7.54 2.58 -2.54
CA VAL A 64 7.97 1.18 -2.65
C VAL A 64 9.37 1.04 -2.04
N VAL A 65 9.50 0.16 -1.06
CA VAL A 65 10.75 -0.18 -0.37
C VAL A 65 11.09 -1.64 -0.61
N ARG A 66 12.38 -1.92 -0.81
CA ARG A 66 12.90 -3.28 -0.90
C ARG A 66 14.20 -3.36 -0.12
N ASP A 67 14.22 -4.22 0.89
CA ASP A 67 15.46 -4.61 1.57
C ASP A 67 16.12 -5.80 0.84
N ALA A 68 17.43 -5.95 1.00
CA ALA A 68 18.22 -7.07 0.49
C ALA A 68 17.65 -8.41 0.99
N GLU A 69 17.15 -8.48 2.22
CA GLU A 69 16.52 -9.69 2.78
C GLU A 69 15.21 -10.06 2.07
N MET A 70 14.43 -9.07 1.58
CA MET A 70 13.16 -9.31 0.89
C MET A 70 13.35 -9.87 -0.53
N SER A 71 14.53 -9.64 -1.12
CA SER A 71 14.90 -10.19 -2.44
C SER A 71 14.94 -11.72 -2.41
N ALA A 72 15.38 -12.31 -1.29
CA ALA A 72 15.45 -13.76 -1.12
C ALA A 72 14.08 -14.45 -1.12
N TYR A 73 13.02 -13.75 -0.68
CA TYR A 73 11.67 -14.31 -0.55
C TYR A 73 10.67 -13.72 -1.55
N ARG A 74 11.17 -12.99 -2.56
CA ARG A 74 10.35 -12.42 -3.64
C ARG A 74 9.23 -11.53 -3.10
N ALA A 75 9.62 -10.53 -2.31
CA ALA A 75 8.72 -9.57 -1.68
C ALA A 75 9.23 -8.13 -1.76
N PHE A 76 8.33 -7.17 -1.58
CA PHE A 76 8.62 -5.75 -1.42
C PHE A 76 7.53 -5.09 -0.55
N GLU A 77 7.83 -3.93 0.02
CA GLU A 77 6.88 -3.16 0.83
C GLU A 77 6.34 -1.94 0.08
N VAL A 78 5.08 -1.61 0.38
CA VAL A 78 4.46 -0.33 0.01
C VAL A 78 4.02 0.34 1.30
N GLN A 79 4.64 1.48 1.61
CA GLN A 79 4.43 2.19 2.87
C GLN A 79 3.91 3.61 2.65
N GLU A 80 3.17 4.13 3.62
CA GLU A 80 2.76 5.54 3.68
C GLU A 80 3.99 6.43 3.99
N VAL A 81 4.00 7.64 3.43
CA VAL A 81 5.09 8.63 3.57
C VAL A 81 4.70 9.76 4.52
#